data_AF-A0A957T565-F1
#
_entry.id   AF-A0A957T565-F1
#
_cell.length_a   1.000
_cell.length_b   1.000
_cell.length_c   1.000
_cell.angle_alpha   90.00
_cell.angle_beta   90.00
_cell.angle_gamma   90.00
#
_symmetry.space_group_name_H-M   'P 1'
#
loop_
_entity.id
_entity.type
_entity.pdbx_description
1 polymer ?
#
loop_
_entity_poly.entity_id
_entity_poly.type
_entity_poly.pdbx_seq_one_letter_code
_entity_poly.pdbx_strand_id
1 'polypeptide(L)'
;PVPSPQSLILLVLIALDLLLGARALPHTHPTAPQAVYDVRTAPAHLLTDPARTLDAAAMGRFLSLSITTFDPGDMTDWRRIYRDADAPQLGEKAFMDLIIALKIQEILGPNLPLLWRIPAVDGFDGGVLPLQRYNQFMSLLIPEDRLVPDGRIREQLTDAPSANLLSLLNAQYVITDKIRDLWFEGVYFDRQFGAMLDTSLPAVDVTAPGTFSATTLGIVGFVDGPLPDAGQPVAAVQVFAEGELLEEIPLLARTHFADPVLDSAAASGAVVAFRDVENGRQEYLARLVLNRPTRVDELRFTHAGDAPVTIQAVTLIDERTQTFQPLLASDKGRFRLVHSGDVKIYEALDVRPRAYLAERVDVVSTPAEAVAQLQADPALGVAVVEATDAPPFHTSAGNAEIVSYAPERVVVRTRAEDDAFLVLSDAYYPGWRATIDGADTPIHPTNVLFRGVAVPAGEHEIVFTFDPLTWRNGVVISGAGLVLWIGIIIAAVLVRRRDRTPIERIQVD
;
A
#
# COMPACT_ATOMS: atom_id res chain seq x y z
N PRO A 1 -14.81 25.65 -51.21
CA PRO A 1 -13.49 25.82 -51.85
C PRO A 1 -12.68 24.53 -51.75
N VAL A 2 -12.04 24.12 -52.85
CA VAL A 2 -11.03 23.05 -52.84
C VAL A 2 -9.76 23.63 -52.21
N PRO A 3 -9.08 22.93 -51.28
CA PRO A 3 -7.83 23.42 -50.68
C PRO A 3 -6.80 23.73 -51.77
N SER A 4 -5.92 24.72 -51.55
CA SER A 4 -4.80 24.92 -52.47
C SER A 4 -3.93 23.65 -52.52
N PRO A 5 -3.22 23.37 -53.62
CA PRO A 5 -2.38 22.18 -53.73
C PRO A 5 -1.37 22.07 -52.58
N GLN A 6 -0.82 23.21 -52.14
CA GLN A 6 0.12 23.29 -51.00
C GLN A 6 -0.56 22.96 -49.67
N SER A 7 -1.78 23.47 -49.43
CA SER A 7 -2.56 23.13 -48.23
C SER A 7 -2.97 21.66 -48.20
N LEU A 8 -3.28 21.07 -49.37
CA LEU A 8 -3.59 19.65 -49.48
C LEU A 8 -2.36 18.79 -49.16
N ILE A 9 -1.19 19.14 -49.69
CA ILE A 9 0.08 18.46 -49.41
C ILE A 9 0.42 18.54 -47.92
N LEU A 10 0.29 19.72 -47.30
CA LEU A 10 0.57 19.89 -45.87
C LEU A 10 -0.38 19.04 -45.01
N LEU A 11 -1.68 19.03 -45.32
CA LEU A 11 -2.66 18.17 -44.61
C LEU A 11 -2.33 16.69 -44.78
N VAL A 12 -1.91 16.26 -45.97
CA VAL A 12 -1.48 14.87 -46.22
C VAL A 12 -0.23 14.55 -45.40
N LEU A 13 0.76 15.45 -45.35
CA LEU A 13 1.97 15.24 -44.55
C LEU A 13 1.66 15.16 -43.05
N ILE A 14 0.81 16.03 -42.53
CA ILE A 14 0.35 15.98 -41.12
C ILE A 14 -0.39 14.67 -40.86
N ALA A 15 -1.30 14.27 -41.75
CA ALA A 15 -2.03 13.01 -41.61
C ALA A 15 -1.08 11.80 -41.65
N LEU A 16 -0.04 11.83 -42.50
CA LEU A 16 0.95 10.76 -42.61
C LEU A 16 1.83 10.69 -41.36
N ASP A 17 2.28 11.83 -40.85
CA ASP A 17 3.05 11.94 -39.61
C ASP A 17 2.25 11.43 -38.41
N LEU A 18 0.99 11.87 -38.26
CA LEU A 18 0.08 11.37 -37.24
C LEU A 18 -0.18 9.87 -37.39
N LEU A 19 -0.34 9.35 -38.61
CA LEU A 19 -0.55 7.91 -38.84
C LEU A 19 0.70 7.09 -38.49
N LEU A 20 1.89 7.54 -38.87
CA LEU A 20 3.15 6.87 -38.57
C LEU A 20 3.46 6.94 -37.07
N GLY A 21 3.29 8.12 -36.46
CA GLY A 21 3.38 8.32 -35.02
C GLY A 21 2.40 7.43 -34.26
N ALA A 22 1.13 7.37 -34.70
CA ALA A 22 0.13 6.50 -34.09
C ALA A 22 0.51 5.02 -34.17
N ARG A 23 1.08 4.57 -35.30
CA ARG A 23 1.54 3.18 -35.45
C ARG A 23 2.67 2.79 -34.51
N ALA A 24 3.50 3.73 -34.10
CA ALA A 24 4.58 3.49 -33.14
C ALA A 24 4.10 3.47 -31.68
N LEU A 25 2.84 3.85 -31.41
CA LEU A 25 2.32 3.88 -30.04
C LEU A 25 1.99 2.46 -29.53
N PRO A 26 2.25 2.15 -28.25
CA PRO A 26 2.05 0.80 -27.70
C PRO A 26 0.65 0.19 -27.90
N HIS A 27 -0.40 1.02 -28.00
CA HIS A 27 -1.78 0.55 -28.20
C HIS A 27 -2.03 -0.13 -29.56
N THR A 28 -1.12 0.00 -30.53
CA THR A 28 -1.19 -0.70 -31.83
C THR A 28 -0.63 -2.13 -31.76
N HIS A 29 -0.01 -2.48 -30.63
CA HIS A 29 0.43 -3.83 -30.29
C HIS A 29 -0.36 -4.32 -29.07
N PRO A 30 -1.69 -4.52 -29.21
CA PRO A 30 -2.52 -4.93 -28.08
C PRO A 30 -2.03 -6.27 -27.53
N THR A 31 -1.87 -6.33 -26.21
CA THR A 31 -1.67 -7.61 -25.51
C THR A 31 -2.99 -8.40 -25.51
N ALA A 32 -2.90 -9.69 -25.20
CA ALA A 32 -4.08 -10.54 -25.07
C ALA A 32 -5.01 -9.96 -23.98
N PRO A 33 -6.33 -9.83 -24.20
CA PRO A 33 -7.26 -9.28 -23.20
C PRO A 33 -7.16 -9.96 -21.83
N GLN A 34 -6.82 -11.24 -21.81
CA GLN A 34 -6.54 -12.05 -20.63
C GLN A 34 -5.48 -11.42 -19.71
N ALA A 35 -4.46 -10.77 -20.27
CA ALA A 35 -3.41 -10.09 -19.51
C ALA A 35 -3.93 -8.87 -18.70
N VAL A 36 -5.19 -8.48 -18.91
CA VAL A 36 -5.89 -7.48 -18.09
C VAL A 36 -7.05 -8.10 -17.33
N TYR A 37 -7.89 -8.92 -17.97
CA TYR A 37 -9.16 -9.38 -17.43
C TYR A 37 -9.10 -10.73 -16.68
N ASP A 38 -8.05 -11.53 -16.88
CA ASP A 38 -7.90 -12.75 -16.09
C ASP A 38 -7.40 -12.38 -14.70
N VAL A 39 -8.28 -12.54 -13.72
CA VAL A 39 -8.00 -12.22 -12.33
C VAL A 39 -7.03 -13.25 -11.77
N ARG A 40 -5.88 -12.78 -11.29
CA ARG A 40 -4.87 -13.58 -10.60
C ARG A 40 -5.27 -13.86 -9.15
N THR A 41 -4.54 -14.77 -8.48
CA THR A 41 -4.97 -15.28 -7.17
C THR A 41 -4.99 -14.21 -6.09
N ALA A 42 -4.04 -13.27 -6.09
CA ALA A 42 -4.00 -12.20 -5.10
C ALA A 42 -5.14 -11.16 -5.30
N PRO A 43 -5.37 -10.60 -6.50
CA PRO A 43 -6.55 -9.80 -6.78
C PRO A 43 -7.86 -10.53 -6.48
N ALA A 44 -7.97 -11.81 -6.84
CA ALA A 44 -9.16 -12.62 -6.57
C ALA A 44 -9.44 -12.71 -5.07
N HIS A 45 -8.41 -12.95 -4.26
CA HIS A 45 -8.54 -12.97 -2.79
C HIS A 45 -9.09 -11.64 -2.26
N LEU A 46 -8.52 -10.51 -2.70
CA LEU A 46 -9.00 -9.19 -2.28
C LEU A 46 -10.45 -8.93 -2.72
N LEU A 47 -10.83 -9.36 -3.93
CA LEU A 47 -12.21 -9.21 -4.45
C LEU A 47 -13.23 -10.10 -3.72
N THR A 48 -12.80 -11.20 -3.11
CA THR A 48 -13.68 -12.10 -2.35
C THR A 48 -13.99 -11.63 -0.93
N ASP A 49 -13.36 -10.54 -0.47
CA ASP A 49 -13.70 -9.93 0.81
C ASP A 49 -15.19 -9.55 0.84
N PRO A 50 -16.01 -10.19 1.69
CA PRO A 50 -17.45 -9.93 1.74
C PRO A 50 -17.77 -8.46 1.98
N ALA A 51 -16.92 -7.74 2.70
CA ALA A 51 -17.12 -6.34 3.01
C ALA A 51 -17.05 -5.44 1.76
N ARG A 52 -16.37 -5.89 0.68
CA ARG A 52 -16.32 -5.18 -0.61
C ARG A 52 -17.60 -5.31 -1.44
N THR A 53 -18.50 -6.23 -1.10
CA THR A 53 -19.76 -6.41 -1.83
C THR A 53 -20.77 -5.29 -1.58
N LEU A 54 -20.62 -4.54 -0.47
CA LEU A 54 -21.49 -3.42 -0.11
C LEU A 54 -21.02 -2.11 -0.73
N ASP A 55 -19.79 -1.69 -0.45
CA ASP A 55 -19.16 -0.51 -1.03
C ASP A 55 -17.64 -0.68 -1.07
N ALA A 56 -17.11 -1.18 -2.20
CA ALA A 56 -15.69 -1.47 -2.37
C ALA A 56 -14.78 -0.26 -2.12
N ALA A 57 -15.30 0.96 -2.34
CA ALA A 57 -14.54 2.19 -2.20
C ALA A 57 -14.51 2.72 -0.76
N ALA A 58 -15.39 2.26 0.14
CA ALA A 58 -15.38 2.61 1.56
C ALA A 58 -14.45 1.72 2.40
N MET A 59 -14.01 0.58 1.85
CA MET A 59 -13.21 -0.44 2.54
C MET A 59 -11.72 -0.08 2.72
N GLY A 60 -11.05 -0.89 3.54
CA GLY A 60 -9.61 -0.84 3.74
C GLY A 60 -8.82 -0.92 2.43
N ARG A 61 -7.85 -0.02 2.32
CA ARG A 61 -6.92 0.05 1.19
C ARG A 61 -5.88 -1.05 1.27
N PHE A 62 -5.23 -1.33 0.16
CA PHE A 62 -3.98 -2.08 0.16
C PHE A 62 -2.78 -1.19 -0.14
N LEU A 63 -1.62 -1.57 0.39
CA LEU A 63 -0.31 -1.06 0.05
C LEU A 63 0.53 -2.20 -0.53
N SER A 64 1.00 -2.06 -1.77
CA SER A 64 1.98 -2.99 -2.33
C SER A 64 3.39 -2.53 -1.95
N LEU A 65 4.25 -3.45 -1.52
CA LEU A 65 5.67 -3.23 -1.26
C LEU A 65 6.55 -3.94 -2.30
N SER A 66 5.94 -4.49 -3.33
CA SER A 66 6.63 -5.27 -4.33
C SER A 66 6.82 -4.49 -5.62
N ILE A 67 8.04 -4.56 -6.15
CA ILE A 67 8.39 -4.02 -7.45
C ILE A 67 7.86 -4.91 -8.58
N THR A 68 7.94 -4.43 -9.83
CA THR A 68 7.40 -5.15 -10.99
C THR A 68 8.27 -6.34 -11.43
N THR A 69 9.40 -6.57 -10.78
CA THR A 69 10.28 -7.72 -11.00
C THR A 69 10.12 -8.72 -9.87
N PHE A 70 9.85 -9.98 -10.21
CA PHE A 70 9.91 -11.07 -9.24
C PHE A 70 10.22 -12.39 -9.94
N ASP A 71 10.67 -13.35 -9.14
CA ASP A 71 10.79 -14.74 -9.55
C ASP A 71 9.50 -15.47 -9.12
N PRO A 72 8.54 -15.75 -10.04
CA PRO A 72 7.45 -16.66 -9.74
C PRO A 72 8.06 -18.00 -9.34
N GLY A 73 7.52 -18.66 -8.31
CA GLY A 73 8.08 -19.92 -7.79
C GLY A 73 8.27 -21.00 -8.87
N ASP A 74 7.51 -20.90 -9.97
CA ASP A 74 7.55 -21.80 -11.12
C ASP A 74 8.35 -21.27 -12.32
N MET A 75 9.14 -20.20 -12.19
CA MET A 75 9.85 -19.56 -13.31
C MET A 75 10.64 -20.53 -14.17
N THR A 76 11.25 -21.55 -13.55
CA THR A 76 11.98 -22.60 -14.25
C THR A 76 11.08 -23.38 -15.22
N ASP A 77 9.86 -23.70 -14.80
CA ASP A 77 8.89 -24.40 -15.63
C ASP A 77 8.31 -23.49 -16.72
N TRP A 78 7.99 -22.23 -16.39
CA TRP A 78 7.56 -21.24 -17.37
C TRP A 78 8.62 -21.03 -18.46
N ARG A 79 9.89 -20.90 -18.08
CA ARG A 79 10.99 -20.76 -19.03
C ARG A 79 11.13 -22.02 -19.89
N ARG A 80 11.02 -23.21 -19.28
CA ARG A 80 11.06 -24.49 -20.01
C ARG A 80 9.95 -24.59 -21.06
N ILE A 81 8.72 -24.21 -20.70
CA ILE A 81 7.53 -24.34 -21.56
C ILE A 81 7.56 -23.33 -22.71
N TYR A 82 7.86 -22.06 -22.43
CA TYR A 82 7.68 -20.98 -23.39
C TYR A 82 8.95 -20.59 -24.16
N ARG A 83 10.13 -20.83 -23.57
CA ARG A 83 11.40 -20.29 -24.06
C ARG A 83 12.45 -21.36 -24.36
N ASP A 84 12.62 -22.37 -23.51
CA ASP A 84 13.68 -23.39 -23.68
C ASP A 84 13.25 -24.60 -24.50
N ALA A 85 12.01 -24.64 -24.99
CA ALA A 85 11.55 -25.68 -25.89
C ALA A 85 12.29 -25.63 -27.23
N ASP A 86 12.46 -26.79 -27.89
CA ASP A 86 13.14 -26.92 -29.19
C ASP A 86 12.59 -25.95 -30.26
N ALA A 87 11.30 -25.61 -30.15
CA ALA A 87 10.66 -24.51 -30.85
C ALA A 87 10.09 -23.52 -29.82
N PRO A 88 10.81 -22.43 -29.49
CA PRO A 88 10.35 -21.47 -28.49
C PRO A 88 9.06 -20.78 -28.95
N GLN A 89 8.09 -20.70 -28.04
CA GLN A 89 6.83 -19.99 -28.29
C GLN A 89 7.01 -18.48 -28.17
N LEU A 90 7.92 -18.03 -27.30
CA LEU A 90 8.21 -16.63 -27.05
C LEU A 90 9.72 -16.37 -27.16
N GLY A 91 10.08 -15.22 -27.74
CA GLY A 91 11.45 -14.69 -27.62
C GLY A 91 11.73 -14.15 -26.22
N GLU A 92 13.01 -13.96 -25.85
CA GLU A 92 13.42 -13.55 -24.50
C GLU A 92 12.69 -12.29 -24.01
N LYS A 93 12.58 -11.26 -24.88
CA LYS A 93 11.85 -10.03 -24.55
C LYS A 93 10.37 -10.30 -24.26
N ALA A 94 9.70 -11.06 -25.12
CA ALA A 94 8.27 -11.36 -24.95
C ALA A 94 8.00 -12.22 -23.71
N PHE A 95 8.91 -13.12 -23.36
CA PHE A 95 8.87 -13.86 -22.11
C PHE A 95 9.00 -12.94 -20.89
N MET A 96 9.97 -12.02 -20.90
CA MET A 96 10.11 -11.04 -19.82
C MET A 96 8.88 -10.13 -19.69
N ASP A 97 8.31 -9.67 -20.82
CA ASP A 97 7.09 -8.88 -20.82
C ASP A 97 5.90 -9.65 -20.21
N LEU A 98 5.79 -10.96 -20.48
CA LEU A 98 4.78 -11.84 -19.86
C LEU A 98 4.96 -11.92 -18.34
N ILE A 99 6.17 -12.15 -17.85
CA ILE A 99 6.45 -12.23 -16.40
C ILE A 99 6.12 -10.90 -15.71
N ILE A 100 6.51 -9.78 -16.32
CA ILE A 100 6.20 -8.44 -15.80
C ILE A 100 4.69 -8.21 -15.78
N ALA A 101 3.97 -8.60 -16.84
CA ALA A 101 2.51 -8.46 -16.90
C ALA A 101 1.81 -9.28 -15.80
N LEU A 102 2.23 -10.53 -15.58
CA LEU A 102 1.74 -11.37 -14.49
C LEU A 102 1.99 -10.72 -13.13
N LYS A 103 3.20 -10.18 -12.91
CA LYS A 103 3.52 -9.46 -11.68
C LYS A 103 2.59 -8.28 -11.46
N ILE A 104 2.43 -7.44 -12.49
CA ILE A 104 1.55 -6.25 -12.44
C ILE A 104 0.14 -6.65 -12.06
N GLN A 105 -0.39 -7.77 -12.57
CA GLN A 105 -1.69 -8.27 -12.13
C GLN A 105 -1.70 -8.70 -10.66
N GLU A 106 -0.72 -9.50 -10.20
CA GLU A 106 -0.64 -9.97 -8.81
C GLU A 106 -0.55 -8.81 -7.79
N ILE A 107 0.20 -7.75 -8.11
CA ILE A 107 0.36 -6.60 -7.21
C ILE A 107 -0.65 -5.48 -7.45
N LEU A 108 -1.58 -5.67 -8.38
CA LEU A 108 -2.50 -4.62 -8.84
C LEU A 108 -1.75 -3.34 -9.25
N GLY A 109 -0.67 -3.49 -10.03
CA GLY A 109 0.11 -2.40 -10.63
C GLY A 109 -0.68 -1.66 -11.72
N PRO A 110 -0.17 -0.53 -12.24
CA PRO A 110 -0.92 0.74 -12.31
C PRO A 110 -2.28 0.67 -13.01
N ASN A 111 -3.26 1.38 -12.43
CA ASN A 111 -4.66 1.50 -12.88
C ASN A 111 -5.52 0.23 -12.77
N LEU A 112 -4.94 -0.94 -12.54
CA LEU A 112 -5.70 -2.13 -12.17
C LEU A 112 -6.53 -1.94 -10.89
N PRO A 113 -6.05 -1.26 -9.82
CA PRO A 113 -6.86 -1.03 -8.62
C PRO A 113 -8.16 -0.28 -8.94
N LEU A 114 -8.08 0.75 -9.79
CA LEU A 114 -9.23 1.50 -10.28
C LEU A 114 -10.18 0.63 -11.12
N LEU A 115 -9.63 -0.16 -12.05
CA LEU A 115 -10.40 -1.07 -12.90
C LEU A 115 -11.20 -2.09 -12.07
N TRP A 116 -10.54 -2.69 -11.08
CA TRP A 116 -11.11 -3.71 -10.20
C TRP A 116 -11.86 -3.13 -8.99
N ARG A 117 -11.86 -1.80 -8.82
CA ARG A 117 -12.42 -1.06 -7.68
C ARG A 117 -11.88 -1.55 -6.33
N ILE A 118 -10.58 -1.82 -6.28
CA ILE A 118 -9.86 -2.18 -5.06
C ILE A 118 -9.06 -0.93 -4.64
N PRO A 119 -9.40 -0.25 -3.53
CA PRO A 119 -8.70 0.95 -3.12
C PRO A 119 -7.22 0.68 -2.81
N ALA A 120 -6.33 1.45 -3.42
CA ALA A 120 -4.90 1.43 -3.17
C ALA A 120 -4.46 2.68 -2.39
N VAL A 121 -3.36 2.57 -1.65
CA VAL A 121 -2.69 3.72 -1.02
C VAL A 121 -1.97 4.60 -2.06
N ASP A 122 -1.30 3.96 -3.01
CA ASP A 122 -0.46 4.65 -4.00
C ASP A 122 -1.27 5.41 -5.05
N GLY A 123 -0.65 6.43 -5.66
CA GLY A 123 -1.35 7.47 -6.43
C GLY A 123 -2.04 7.06 -7.75
N PHE A 124 -2.91 7.96 -8.23
CA PHE A 124 -3.75 7.91 -9.46
C PHE A 124 -4.76 6.77 -9.58
N ASP A 125 -4.59 5.65 -8.87
CA ASP A 125 -5.38 4.44 -9.01
C ASP A 125 -6.30 4.11 -7.82
N GLY A 126 -6.46 5.01 -6.83
CA GLY A 126 -7.68 4.98 -5.99
C GLY A 126 -7.68 5.53 -4.56
N GLY A 127 -6.64 6.20 -4.05
CA GLY A 127 -6.66 6.64 -2.64
C GLY A 127 -6.12 8.04 -2.35
N VAL A 128 -4.91 8.33 -2.81
CA VAL A 128 -4.18 9.54 -2.39
C VAL A 128 -3.64 10.29 -3.60
N LEU A 129 -4.02 11.58 -3.71
CA LEU A 129 -3.55 12.42 -4.80
C LEU A 129 -2.12 12.91 -4.51
N PRO A 130 -1.15 12.70 -5.43
CA PRO A 130 0.22 13.18 -5.26
C PRO A 130 0.27 14.70 -5.41
N LEU A 131 0.15 15.37 -4.28
CA LEU A 131 0.21 16.83 -4.13
C LEU A 131 1.41 17.19 -3.25
N GLN A 132 1.68 18.49 -3.05
CA GLN A 132 2.72 18.92 -2.11
C GLN A 132 2.57 18.29 -0.70
N ARG A 133 1.33 18.15 -0.21
CA ARG A 133 1.02 17.48 1.07
C ARG A 133 1.30 15.99 1.06
N TYR A 134 1.18 15.34 -0.10
CA TYR A 134 1.54 13.94 -0.24
C TYR A 134 3.04 13.74 -0.05
N ASN A 135 3.87 14.59 -0.67
CA ASN A 135 5.32 14.54 -0.49
C ASN A 135 5.72 14.80 0.98
N GLN A 136 5.01 15.69 1.68
CA GLN A 136 5.19 15.90 3.13
C GLN A 136 4.76 14.69 3.95
N PHE A 137 3.66 14.03 3.58
CA PHE A 137 3.22 12.81 4.26
C PHE A 137 4.17 11.64 4.00
N MET A 138 4.73 11.53 2.80
CA MET A 138 5.68 10.47 2.45
C MET A 138 6.94 10.47 3.32
N SER A 139 7.35 11.62 3.88
CA SER A 139 8.49 11.66 4.80
C SER A 139 8.22 10.97 6.16
N LEU A 140 6.96 10.60 6.44
CA LEU A 140 6.62 9.71 7.55
C LEU A 140 6.96 8.25 7.24
N LEU A 141 7.01 7.88 5.96
CA LEU A 141 7.16 6.50 5.48
C LEU A 141 8.57 6.24 4.93
N ILE A 142 9.16 7.25 4.30
CA ILE A 142 10.40 7.14 3.52
C ILE A 142 11.40 8.17 4.09
N PRO A 143 12.61 7.74 4.48
CA PRO A 143 13.67 8.63 4.91
C PRO A 143 13.98 9.73 3.88
N GLU A 144 14.29 10.94 4.35
CA GLU A 144 14.48 12.12 3.49
C GLU A 144 15.60 11.95 2.45
N ASP A 145 16.64 11.16 2.76
CA ASP A 145 17.76 10.88 1.85
C ASP A 145 17.38 9.97 0.67
N ARG A 146 16.29 9.21 0.80
CA ARG A 146 15.78 8.29 -0.24
C ARG A 146 14.47 8.75 -0.87
N LEU A 147 13.82 9.78 -0.31
CA LEU A 147 12.55 10.28 -0.78
C LEU A 147 12.70 10.92 -2.17
N VAL A 148 12.05 10.32 -3.16
CA VAL A 148 11.87 10.87 -4.50
C VAL A 148 10.50 11.55 -4.56
N PRO A 149 10.44 12.89 -4.67
CA PRO A 149 9.17 13.62 -4.77
C PRO A 149 8.32 13.11 -5.95
N ASP A 150 7.01 13.02 -5.73
CA ASP A 150 6.01 12.50 -6.67
C ASP A 150 6.22 11.04 -7.10
N GLY A 151 7.19 10.34 -6.50
CA GLY A 151 7.37 8.91 -6.69
C GLY A 151 6.28 8.10 -6.00
N ARG A 152 6.10 6.86 -6.44
CA ARG A 152 5.17 5.91 -5.82
C ARG A 152 5.77 5.35 -4.53
N ILE A 153 4.97 5.24 -3.47
CA ILE A 153 5.37 4.69 -2.18
C ILE A 153 5.89 3.26 -2.35
N ARG A 154 5.21 2.42 -3.16
CA ARG A 154 5.58 1.02 -3.43
C ARG A 154 6.96 0.84 -4.07
N GLU A 155 7.49 1.89 -4.72
CA GLU A 155 8.79 1.84 -5.39
C GLU A 155 9.93 2.39 -4.52
N GLN A 156 9.59 2.95 -3.37
CA GLN A 156 10.52 3.63 -2.47
C GLN A 156 10.60 2.98 -1.10
N LEU A 157 9.56 2.28 -0.67
CA LEU A 157 9.59 1.50 0.57
C LEU A 157 10.46 0.27 0.43
N THR A 158 11.36 0.07 1.39
CA THR A 158 12.15 -1.17 1.51
C THR A 158 11.52 -2.17 2.46
N ASP A 159 10.64 -1.71 3.34
CA ASP A 159 10.03 -2.49 4.42
C ASP A 159 8.60 -2.03 4.69
N ALA A 160 7.80 -2.89 5.30
CA ALA A 160 6.44 -2.52 5.70
C ALA A 160 6.49 -1.39 6.75
N PRO A 161 5.62 -0.36 6.63
CA PRO A 161 5.44 0.64 7.67
C PRO A 161 4.84 0.03 8.94
N SER A 162 4.89 0.77 10.05
CA SER A 162 4.16 0.39 11.26
C SER A 162 2.66 0.36 11.03
N ALA A 163 1.94 -0.50 11.75
CA ALA A 163 0.49 -0.61 11.72
C ALA A 163 -0.18 0.73 12.03
N ASN A 164 0.46 1.56 12.86
CA ASN A 164 0.03 2.93 13.13
C ASN A 164 0.05 3.81 11.86
N LEU A 165 1.14 3.80 11.11
CA LEU A 165 1.24 4.54 9.84
C LEU A 165 0.32 3.95 8.76
N LEU A 166 0.20 2.63 8.69
CA LEU A 166 -0.78 1.95 7.85
C LEU A 166 -2.21 2.37 8.22
N SER A 167 -2.50 2.53 9.51
CA SER A 167 -3.81 2.96 9.99
C SER A 167 -4.15 4.38 9.56
N LEU A 168 -3.19 5.31 9.54
CA LEU A 168 -3.43 6.67 9.00
C LEU A 168 -3.92 6.60 7.54
N LEU A 169 -3.28 5.75 6.74
CA LEU A 169 -3.62 5.48 5.34
C LEU A 169 -4.89 4.65 5.16
N ASN A 170 -5.47 4.11 6.23
CA ASN A 170 -6.49 3.07 6.19
C ASN A 170 -6.05 1.87 5.32
N ALA A 171 -4.75 1.53 5.37
CA ALA A 171 -4.12 0.45 4.62
C ALA A 171 -4.26 -0.87 5.38
N GLN A 172 -5.41 -1.53 5.22
CA GLN A 172 -5.72 -2.81 5.86
C GLN A 172 -4.90 -3.97 5.29
N TYR A 173 -4.55 -3.92 4.01
CA TYR A 173 -3.84 -5.01 3.34
C TYR A 173 -2.44 -4.59 2.90
N VAL A 174 -1.44 -5.43 3.10
CA VAL A 174 -0.07 -5.23 2.62
C VAL A 174 0.27 -6.38 1.67
N ILE A 175 0.59 -6.04 0.41
CA ILE A 175 1.02 -7.02 -0.60
C ILE A 175 2.54 -7.01 -0.65
N THR A 176 3.16 -8.18 -0.51
CA THR A 176 4.61 -8.32 -0.60
C THR A 176 5.01 -9.49 -1.50
N ASP A 177 6.26 -9.54 -1.93
CA ASP A 177 6.80 -10.72 -2.61
C ASP A 177 7.46 -11.70 -1.64
N LYS A 178 7.95 -12.79 -2.21
CA LYS A 178 8.62 -13.88 -1.50
C LYS A 178 10.14 -13.84 -1.68
N ILE A 179 10.71 -12.79 -2.31
CA ILE A 179 12.11 -12.77 -2.75
C ILE A 179 13.06 -12.84 -1.55
N ARG A 180 12.69 -12.24 -0.43
CA ARG A 180 13.49 -12.23 0.80
C ARG A 180 13.12 -13.34 1.77
N ASP A 181 12.19 -14.23 1.45
CA ASP A 181 11.90 -15.36 2.33
C ASP A 181 12.99 -16.42 2.25
N LEU A 182 13.07 -17.24 3.29
CA LEU A 182 14.12 -18.26 3.41
C LEU A 182 13.51 -19.66 3.37
N TRP A 183 14.07 -20.52 2.52
CA TRP A 183 13.94 -21.96 2.65
C TRP A 183 15.26 -22.51 3.18
N PHE A 184 15.23 -23.15 4.35
CA PHE A 184 16.41 -23.74 4.97
C PHE A 184 16.07 -25.15 5.44
N GLU A 185 16.83 -26.15 4.99
CA GLU A 185 16.63 -27.57 5.34
C GLU A 185 15.17 -28.06 5.15
N GLY A 186 14.49 -27.59 4.09
CA GLY A 186 13.11 -27.99 3.79
C GLY A 186 12.03 -27.28 4.62
N VAL A 187 12.40 -26.33 5.48
CA VAL A 187 11.47 -25.49 6.25
C VAL A 187 11.46 -24.08 5.68
N TYR A 188 10.26 -23.52 5.54
CA TYR A 188 10.05 -22.15 5.10
C TYR A 188 9.96 -21.18 6.28
N PHE A 189 10.67 -20.07 6.16
CA PHE A 189 10.69 -18.97 7.12
C PHE A 189 10.21 -17.70 6.43
N ASP A 190 9.08 -17.16 6.89
CA ASP A 190 8.56 -15.87 6.45
C ASP A 190 9.35 -14.75 7.13
N ARG A 191 10.11 -13.98 6.34
CA ARG A 191 11.01 -12.92 6.84
C ARG A 191 10.42 -11.53 6.67
N GLN A 192 9.14 -11.41 6.28
CA GLN A 192 8.54 -10.11 5.97
C GLN A 192 8.40 -9.20 7.19
N PHE A 193 8.14 -9.77 8.36
CA PHE A 193 7.97 -9.04 9.62
C PHE A 193 8.82 -9.67 10.71
N GLY A 194 9.85 -8.94 11.14
CA GLY A 194 10.66 -9.25 12.32
C GLY A 194 10.33 -8.33 13.49
N ALA A 195 10.94 -8.60 14.64
CA ALA A 195 10.86 -7.75 15.82
C ALA A 195 12.25 -7.53 16.43
N MET A 196 12.61 -6.27 16.69
CA MET A 196 13.80 -5.92 17.46
C MET A 196 13.44 -5.73 18.93
N LEU A 197 14.02 -6.57 19.80
CA LEU A 197 13.83 -6.53 21.25
C LEU A 197 14.98 -5.77 21.90
N ASP A 198 14.63 -4.79 22.73
CA ASP A 198 15.56 -3.99 23.52
C ASP A 198 14.87 -3.43 24.78
N THR A 199 15.46 -2.44 25.43
CA THR A 199 14.88 -1.83 26.64
C THR A 199 13.60 -1.02 26.39
N SER A 200 13.35 -0.58 25.16
CA SER A 200 12.14 0.13 24.74
C SER A 200 11.02 -0.82 24.35
N LEU A 201 11.36 -1.99 23.77
CA LEU A 201 10.44 -3.08 23.49
C LEU A 201 10.94 -4.38 24.14
N PRO A 202 10.70 -4.56 25.46
CA PRO A 202 11.29 -5.67 26.22
C PRO A 202 10.66 -7.03 25.89
N ALA A 203 9.50 -7.06 25.24
CA ALA A 203 8.85 -8.30 24.85
C ALA A 203 7.98 -8.13 23.60
N VAL A 204 7.81 -9.22 22.86
CA VAL A 204 6.85 -9.31 21.75
C VAL A 204 6.10 -10.63 21.77
N ASP A 205 4.79 -10.56 21.51
CA ASP A 205 3.89 -11.70 21.49
C ASP A 205 3.59 -12.13 20.06
N VAL A 206 3.72 -13.43 19.81
CA VAL A 206 3.55 -14.05 18.50
C VAL A 206 2.39 -15.02 18.56
N THR A 207 1.28 -14.66 17.95
CA THR A 207 0.09 -15.51 17.90
C THR A 207 0.31 -16.72 16.99
N ALA A 208 -0.05 -17.90 17.49
CA ALA A 208 -0.05 -19.15 16.77
C ALA A 208 -1.48 -19.71 16.65
N PRO A 209 -1.78 -20.52 15.63
CA PRO A 209 -3.15 -20.96 15.36
C PRO A 209 -3.72 -21.98 16.37
N GLY A 210 -2.94 -22.52 17.31
CA GLY A 210 -3.38 -23.53 18.30
C GLY A 210 -3.80 -24.89 17.73
N THR A 211 -3.95 -25.01 16.41
CA THR A 211 -4.35 -26.24 15.71
C THR A 211 -3.15 -27.07 15.21
N PHE A 212 -1.98 -26.43 15.11
CA PHE A 212 -0.74 -27.06 14.66
C PHE A 212 0.04 -27.63 15.85
N SER A 213 0.40 -28.91 15.80
CA SER A 213 1.22 -29.56 16.83
C SER A 213 2.70 -29.45 16.45
N ALA A 214 3.49 -28.67 17.17
CA ALA A 214 4.91 -28.49 16.95
C ALA A 214 5.74 -29.44 17.82
N THR A 215 6.87 -29.91 17.30
CA THR A 215 7.94 -30.59 18.07
C THR A 215 9.17 -29.70 18.23
N THR A 216 9.36 -28.75 17.32
CA THR A 216 10.53 -27.88 17.26
C THR A 216 10.10 -26.45 16.91
N LEU A 217 10.76 -25.46 17.48
CA LEU A 217 10.69 -24.06 17.06
C LEU A 217 11.93 -23.75 16.22
N GLY A 218 11.72 -23.29 14.99
CA GLY A 218 12.77 -22.67 14.18
C GLY A 218 12.67 -21.15 14.32
N ILE A 219 13.76 -20.50 14.76
CA ILE A 219 13.81 -19.06 14.93
C ILE A 219 15.02 -18.53 14.18
N VAL A 220 14.80 -17.57 13.28
CA VAL A 220 15.87 -16.84 12.59
C VAL A 220 16.07 -15.50 13.27
N GLY A 221 17.31 -15.17 13.62
CA GLY A 221 17.62 -13.93 14.32
C GLY A 221 19.11 -13.64 14.45
N PHE A 222 19.44 -12.51 15.08
CA PHE A 222 20.81 -12.06 15.33
C PHE A 222 20.82 -11.05 16.50
N VAL A 223 22.03 -10.73 16.98
CA VAL A 223 22.26 -9.77 18.07
C VAL A 223 22.97 -8.55 17.50
N ASP A 224 22.39 -7.37 17.66
CA ASP A 224 23.03 -6.11 17.26
C ASP A 224 23.93 -5.59 18.39
N GLY A 225 25.16 -5.18 18.06
CA GLY A 225 26.10 -4.61 19.02
C GLY A 225 27.11 -5.62 19.58
N PRO A 226 27.75 -5.30 20.73
CA PRO A 226 28.82 -6.13 21.29
C PRO A 226 28.28 -7.50 21.69
N LEU A 227 28.86 -8.56 21.11
CA LEU A 227 28.38 -9.91 21.37
C LEU A 227 28.77 -10.40 22.76
N PRO A 228 27.81 -10.84 23.59
CA PRO A 228 28.11 -11.44 24.89
C PRO A 228 28.97 -12.70 24.79
N ASP A 229 29.47 -13.16 25.94
CA ASP A 229 30.19 -14.43 26.02
C ASP A 229 29.28 -15.61 25.67
N ALA A 230 29.90 -16.68 25.18
CA ALA A 230 29.16 -17.86 24.73
C ALA A 230 28.30 -18.44 25.85
N GLY A 231 27.03 -18.74 25.55
CA GLY A 231 26.09 -19.32 26.50
C GLY A 231 25.39 -18.32 27.42
N GLN A 232 25.65 -17.01 27.30
CA GLN A 232 24.85 -16.01 27.99
C GLN A 232 23.49 -15.82 27.29
N PRO A 233 22.36 -15.75 28.02
CA PRO A 233 21.06 -15.44 27.45
C PRO A 233 21.03 -14.03 26.85
N VAL A 234 20.53 -13.92 25.62
CA VAL A 234 20.28 -12.64 24.93
C VAL A 234 18.80 -12.34 24.84
N ALA A 235 17.98 -13.38 24.75
CA ALA A 235 16.54 -13.34 24.82
C ALA A 235 16.04 -14.67 25.40
N ALA A 236 14.74 -14.77 25.70
CA ALA A 236 14.09 -16.03 26.00
C ALA A 236 12.80 -16.15 25.19
N VAL A 237 12.38 -17.38 24.91
CA VAL A 237 11.06 -17.67 24.34
C VAL A 237 10.24 -18.46 25.35
N GLN A 238 9.08 -17.90 25.68
CA GLN A 238 8.06 -18.52 26.50
C GLN A 238 7.02 -19.15 25.57
N VAL A 239 6.75 -20.44 25.77
CA VAL A 239 5.81 -21.21 24.94
C VAL A 239 4.53 -21.43 25.73
N PHE A 240 3.44 -20.92 25.20
CA PHE A 240 2.11 -21.09 25.78
C PHE A 240 1.30 -22.13 25.00
N ALA A 241 0.43 -22.84 25.71
CA ALA A 241 -0.62 -23.66 25.13
C ALA A 241 -1.83 -23.67 26.06
N GLU A 242 -3.03 -23.49 25.50
CA GLU A 242 -4.28 -23.39 26.26
C GLU A 242 -4.24 -22.25 27.30
N GLY A 243 -3.49 -21.19 27.02
CA GLY A 243 -3.27 -20.05 27.93
C GLY A 243 -2.31 -20.30 29.10
N GLU A 244 -1.71 -21.48 29.21
CA GLU A 244 -0.74 -21.80 30.26
C GLU A 244 0.70 -21.78 29.73
N LEU A 245 1.62 -21.22 30.51
CA LEU A 245 3.06 -21.28 30.22
C LEU A 245 3.54 -22.73 30.39
N LEU A 246 4.02 -23.35 29.31
CA LEU A 246 4.51 -24.71 29.34
C LEU A 246 6.03 -24.79 29.54
N GLU A 247 6.77 -23.91 28.87
CA GLU A 247 8.22 -23.95 28.84
C GLU A 247 8.80 -22.55 28.56
N GLU A 248 9.94 -22.26 29.14
CA GLU A 248 10.75 -21.07 28.83
C GLU A 248 12.14 -21.53 28.40
N ILE A 249 12.56 -21.14 27.20
CA ILE A 249 13.82 -21.57 26.58
C ILE A 249 14.70 -20.34 26.32
N PRO A 250 15.92 -20.27 26.89
CA PRO A 250 16.82 -19.16 26.64
C PRO A 250 17.45 -19.23 25.24
N LEU A 251 17.51 -18.10 24.56
CA LEU A 251 18.27 -17.88 23.33
C LEU A 251 19.66 -17.39 23.72
N LEU A 252 20.71 -18.08 23.25
CA LEU A 252 22.05 -17.94 23.78
C LEU A 252 22.99 -17.31 22.76
N ALA A 253 23.82 -16.37 23.22
CA ALA A 253 24.89 -15.78 22.43
C ALA A 253 25.92 -16.86 22.02
N ARG A 254 26.41 -16.78 20.77
CA ARG A 254 27.41 -17.69 20.18
C ARG A 254 27.00 -19.17 20.25
N THR A 255 25.70 -19.43 20.20
CA THR A 255 25.14 -20.77 20.11
C THR A 255 23.89 -20.73 19.24
N HIS A 256 22.94 -19.87 19.60
CA HIS A 256 21.74 -19.62 18.81
C HIS A 256 21.95 -18.42 17.89
N PHE A 257 22.43 -17.30 18.44
CA PHE A 257 22.63 -16.06 17.68
C PHE A 257 24.04 -15.50 17.83
N ALA A 258 24.49 -14.77 16.81
CA ALA A 258 25.72 -14.00 16.83
C ALA A 258 25.51 -12.64 16.12
N ASP A 259 26.59 -11.89 15.91
CA ASP A 259 26.52 -10.55 15.33
C ASP A 259 26.20 -10.66 13.84
N PRO A 260 25.47 -9.70 13.26
CA PRO A 260 25.03 -9.80 11.88
C PRO A 260 26.17 -9.57 10.89
N VAL A 261 27.42 -9.30 11.28
CA VAL A 261 28.49 -8.96 10.34
C VAL A 261 28.81 -10.17 9.46
N LEU A 262 28.81 -9.99 8.14
CA LEU A 262 29.11 -11.08 7.21
C LEU A 262 30.46 -11.75 7.54
N ASP A 263 30.46 -13.08 7.58
CA ASP A 263 31.62 -13.93 7.85
C ASP A 263 32.23 -13.84 9.27
N SER A 264 31.61 -13.11 10.21
CA SER A 264 31.99 -13.14 11.63
C SER A 264 31.71 -14.49 12.31
N ALA A 265 30.80 -15.29 11.73
CA ALA A 265 30.33 -16.57 12.27
C ALA A 265 31.41 -17.64 12.42
N ALA A 266 32.57 -17.50 11.76
CA ALA A 266 33.67 -18.47 11.86
C ALA A 266 34.13 -18.72 13.31
N ALA A 267 33.81 -17.81 14.23
CA ALA A 267 34.13 -17.92 15.65
C ALA A 267 32.93 -18.25 16.57
N SER A 268 31.68 -18.30 16.08
CA SER A 268 30.49 -18.22 16.93
C SER A 268 29.64 -19.49 17.07
N GLY A 269 29.95 -20.61 16.40
CA GLY A 269 29.22 -21.88 16.56
C GLY A 269 27.75 -21.89 16.12
N ALA A 270 27.15 -20.71 15.89
CA ALA A 270 25.79 -20.52 15.43
C ALA A 270 25.64 -20.88 13.95
N VAL A 271 24.49 -21.42 13.58
CA VAL A 271 24.20 -21.86 12.21
C VAL A 271 23.75 -20.68 11.37
N VAL A 272 24.53 -20.32 10.35
CA VAL A 272 24.16 -19.24 9.41
C VAL A 272 23.04 -19.73 8.50
N ALA A 273 21.90 -19.07 8.57
CA ALA A 273 20.68 -19.40 7.84
C ALA A 273 20.51 -18.58 6.56
N PHE A 274 20.85 -17.30 6.64
CA PHE A 274 20.74 -16.35 5.52
C PHE A 274 21.97 -15.44 5.45
N ARG A 275 22.39 -15.10 4.23
CA ARG A 275 23.49 -14.18 3.95
C ARG A 275 23.01 -13.08 3.03
N ASP A 276 22.96 -11.86 3.54
CA ASP A 276 22.72 -10.64 2.78
C ASP A 276 24.06 -10.05 2.33
N VAL A 277 24.53 -10.47 1.16
CA VAL A 277 25.81 -10.00 0.60
C VAL A 277 25.75 -8.51 0.24
N GLU A 278 24.58 -8.02 -0.17
CA GLU A 278 24.41 -6.62 -0.60
C GLU A 278 24.55 -5.65 0.58
N ASN A 279 23.96 -6.01 1.73
CA ASN A 279 24.05 -5.19 2.94
C ASN A 279 25.18 -5.60 3.90
N GLY A 280 25.97 -6.63 3.55
CA GLY A 280 27.05 -7.14 4.39
C GLY A 280 26.56 -7.75 5.70
N ARG A 281 25.37 -8.37 5.71
CA ARG A 281 24.74 -8.95 6.89
C ARG A 281 24.51 -10.46 6.79
N GLN A 282 24.35 -11.14 7.92
CA GLN A 282 23.94 -12.53 8.00
C GLN A 282 23.01 -12.78 9.20
N GLU A 283 22.21 -13.83 9.11
CA GLU A 283 21.22 -14.21 10.12
C GLU A 283 21.42 -15.67 10.51
N TYR A 284 21.02 -16.01 11.73
CA TYR A 284 21.29 -17.32 12.33
C TYR A 284 20.02 -18.07 12.66
N LEU A 285 20.04 -19.40 12.49
CA LEU A 285 18.94 -20.28 12.85
C LEU A 285 19.18 -20.92 14.22
N ALA A 286 18.27 -20.66 15.14
CA ALA A 286 18.10 -21.41 16.38
C ALA A 286 17.00 -22.47 16.18
N ARG A 287 17.35 -23.75 16.33
CA ARG A 287 16.39 -24.86 16.37
C ARG A 287 16.21 -25.32 17.81
N LEU A 288 15.05 -25.03 18.40
CA LEU A 288 14.73 -25.36 19.79
C LEU A 288 13.76 -26.54 19.83
N VAL A 289 14.19 -27.66 20.40
CA VAL A 289 13.33 -28.85 20.56
C VAL A 289 12.42 -28.64 21.76
N LEU A 290 11.11 -28.82 21.57
CA LEU A 290 10.13 -28.75 22.66
C LEU A 290 10.16 -30.05 23.47
N ASN A 291 9.95 -29.96 24.79
CA ASN A 291 9.95 -31.13 25.67
C ASN A 291 8.91 -32.20 25.30
N ARG A 292 7.83 -31.78 24.64
CA ARG A 292 6.77 -32.65 24.10
C ARG A 292 6.14 -32.01 22.86
N PRO A 293 5.53 -32.81 21.97
CA PRO A 293 4.68 -32.27 20.92
C PRO A 293 3.59 -31.38 21.52
N THR A 294 3.54 -30.13 21.09
CA THR A 294 2.74 -29.07 21.72
C THR A 294 1.94 -28.30 20.69
N ARG A 295 0.67 -28.05 20.99
CA ARG A 295 -0.19 -27.16 20.20
C ARG A 295 -0.04 -25.73 20.69
N VAL A 296 0.90 -25.01 20.10
CA VAL A 296 1.24 -23.64 20.52
C VAL A 296 0.13 -22.68 20.11
N ASP A 297 -0.35 -21.86 21.05
CA ASP A 297 -1.29 -20.76 20.81
C ASP A 297 -0.61 -19.38 20.88
N GLU A 298 0.43 -19.23 21.69
CA GLU A 298 1.23 -18.00 21.80
C GLU A 298 2.70 -18.32 22.08
N LEU A 299 3.61 -17.54 21.47
CA LEU A 299 5.00 -17.45 21.87
C LEU A 299 5.27 -16.03 22.35
N ARG A 300 5.87 -15.87 23.53
CA ARG A 300 6.35 -14.56 24.01
C ARG A 300 7.86 -14.55 23.99
N PHE A 301 8.45 -13.65 23.21
CA PHE A 301 9.89 -13.41 23.25
C PHE A 301 10.18 -12.27 24.21
N THR A 302 11.15 -12.45 25.10
CA THR A 302 11.57 -11.44 26.07
C THR A 302 13.05 -11.13 25.90
N HIS A 303 13.39 -9.85 26.04
CA HIS A 303 14.78 -9.38 26.06
C HIS A 303 15.44 -9.78 27.39
N ALA A 304 16.67 -10.31 27.33
CA ALA A 304 17.36 -10.87 28.51
C ALA A 304 18.82 -10.40 28.68
N GLY A 305 19.29 -9.46 27.85
CA GLY A 305 20.67 -8.97 27.86
C GLY A 305 20.80 -7.45 27.70
N ASP A 306 22.01 -6.96 27.44
CA ASP A 306 22.26 -5.52 27.22
C ASP A 306 22.20 -5.13 25.73
N ALA A 307 22.41 -6.11 24.84
CA ALA A 307 22.46 -5.91 23.39
C ALA A 307 21.06 -6.11 22.77
N PRO A 308 20.62 -5.28 21.81
CA PRO A 308 19.40 -5.51 21.06
C PRO A 308 19.42 -6.85 20.32
N VAL A 309 18.27 -7.55 20.29
CA VAL A 309 18.13 -8.85 19.63
C VAL A 309 17.02 -8.77 18.61
N THR A 310 17.32 -9.11 17.36
CA THR A 310 16.32 -9.17 16.29
C THR A 310 15.84 -10.60 16.10
N ILE A 311 14.53 -10.80 16.24
CA ILE A 311 13.81 -12.01 15.85
C ILE A 311 13.22 -11.78 14.47
N GLN A 312 13.89 -12.27 13.42
CA GLN A 312 13.52 -11.99 12.03
C GLN A 312 12.38 -12.87 11.52
N ALA A 313 12.36 -14.15 11.89
CA ALA A 313 11.34 -15.10 11.48
C ALA A 313 11.16 -16.20 12.52
N VAL A 314 9.93 -16.70 12.65
CA VAL A 314 9.58 -17.79 13.56
C VAL A 314 8.75 -18.82 12.80
N THR A 315 9.02 -20.10 13.01
CA THR A 315 8.29 -21.19 12.35
C THR A 315 8.13 -22.37 13.31
N LEU A 316 6.89 -22.82 13.48
CA LEU A 316 6.58 -24.06 14.17
C LEU A 316 6.88 -25.23 13.23
N ILE A 317 7.55 -26.26 13.72
CA ILE A 317 7.95 -27.43 12.91
C ILE A 317 7.46 -28.69 13.62
N ASP A 318 6.81 -29.57 12.86
CA ASP A 318 6.56 -30.95 13.27
C ASP A 318 7.50 -31.87 12.50
N GLU A 319 8.59 -32.27 13.16
CA GLU A 319 9.64 -33.11 12.57
C GLU A 319 9.11 -34.50 12.16
N ARG A 320 7.99 -34.95 12.75
CA ARG A 320 7.45 -36.29 12.48
C ARG A 320 6.76 -36.34 11.13
N THR A 321 6.07 -35.26 10.77
CA THR A 321 5.32 -35.12 9.53
C THR A 321 6.06 -34.28 8.50
N GLN A 322 7.19 -33.66 8.87
CA GLN A 322 7.94 -32.72 8.04
C GLN A 322 7.06 -31.55 7.57
N THR A 323 6.08 -31.16 8.39
CA THR A 323 5.21 -30.02 8.15
C THR A 323 5.64 -28.86 9.02
N PHE A 324 5.33 -27.65 8.57
CA PHE A 324 5.68 -26.43 9.28
C PHE A 324 4.56 -25.39 9.18
N GLN A 325 4.57 -24.44 10.11
CA GLN A 325 3.66 -23.30 10.14
C GLN A 325 4.47 -22.03 10.47
N PRO A 326 4.69 -21.13 9.49
CA PRO A 326 5.34 -19.85 9.75
C PRO A 326 4.44 -18.96 10.62
N LEU A 327 5.08 -18.15 11.46
CA LEU A 327 4.47 -17.18 12.38
C LEU A 327 5.10 -15.79 12.17
N LEU A 328 4.42 -14.74 12.64
CA LEU A 328 4.84 -13.34 12.44
C LEU A 328 5.18 -12.69 13.77
N ALA A 329 6.46 -12.37 13.99
CA ALA A 329 6.94 -11.82 15.26
C ALA A 329 6.76 -10.30 15.42
N SER A 330 6.46 -9.59 14.32
CA SER A 330 6.41 -8.14 14.14
C SER A 330 6.45 -7.20 15.37
N ASP A 331 7.44 -6.30 15.39
CA ASP A 331 7.45 -5.08 16.24
C ASP A 331 6.64 -3.91 15.64
N LYS A 332 6.11 -4.10 14.44
CA LYS A 332 5.37 -3.08 13.67
C LYS A 332 3.88 -3.09 13.95
N GLY A 333 3.39 -3.98 14.82
CA GLY A 333 1.96 -4.20 15.08
C GLY A 333 1.51 -5.58 14.62
N ARG A 334 0.22 -5.88 14.76
CA ARG A 334 -0.30 -7.23 14.50
C ARG A 334 -0.68 -7.43 13.05
N PHE A 335 -0.13 -8.46 12.45
CA PHE A 335 -0.40 -8.86 11.07
C PHE A 335 -0.89 -10.31 11.01
N ARG A 336 -1.71 -10.59 10.01
CA ARG A 336 -2.16 -11.95 9.68
C ARG A 336 -1.93 -12.22 8.21
N LEU A 337 -1.22 -13.30 7.89
CA LEU A 337 -1.12 -13.77 6.50
C LEU A 337 -2.49 -14.33 6.07
N VAL A 338 -3.12 -13.69 5.08
CA VAL A 338 -4.46 -14.08 4.57
C VAL A 338 -4.39 -14.72 3.19
N HIS A 339 -3.31 -14.50 2.45
CA HIS A 339 -3.07 -15.12 1.15
C HIS A 339 -1.57 -15.40 0.93
N SER A 340 -1.25 -16.55 0.35
CA SER A 340 0.10 -16.90 -0.09
C SER A 340 0.02 -17.65 -1.43
N GLY A 341 0.39 -16.96 -2.50
CA GLY A 341 0.47 -17.47 -3.88
C GLY A 341 1.78 -17.02 -4.52
N ASP A 342 1.73 -16.38 -5.69
CA ASP A 342 2.91 -15.71 -6.27
C ASP A 342 3.37 -14.48 -5.45
N VAL A 343 2.42 -13.90 -4.72
CA VAL A 343 2.64 -12.84 -3.73
C VAL A 343 2.00 -13.23 -2.40
N LYS A 344 2.37 -12.52 -1.34
CA LYS A 344 1.76 -12.66 -0.02
C LYS A 344 0.86 -11.46 0.24
N ILE A 345 -0.28 -11.68 0.89
CA ILE A 345 -1.15 -10.62 1.39
C ILE A 345 -1.26 -10.77 2.89
N TYR A 346 -0.91 -9.71 3.59
CA TYR A 346 -1.05 -9.58 5.03
C TYR A 346 -2.17 -8.61 5.34
N GLU A 347 -3.02 -8.98 6.29
CA GLU A 347 -3.99 -8.09 6.89
C GLU A 347 -3.36 -7.46 8.14
N ALA A 348 -3.31 -6.13 8.19
CA ALA A 348 -2.96 -5.37 9.37
C ALA A 348 -4.18 -5.30 10.29
N LEU A 349 -4.08 -5.88 11.49
CA LEU A 349 -5.19 -6.02 12.42
C LEU A 349 -5.41 -4.77 13.28
N ASP A 350 -4.42 -3.87 13.33
CA ASP A 350 -4.45 -2.64 14.12
C ASP A 350 -4.71 -1.41 13.22
N VAL A 351 -5.62 -1.55 12.26
CA VAL A 351 -6.03 -0.48 11.34
C VAL A 351 -7.42 0.04 11.69
N ARG A 352 -7.56 1.35 11.83
CA ARG A 352 -8.85 2.00 12.05
C ARG A 352 -9.71 2.04 10.78
N PRO A 353 -11.05 2.10 10.94
CA PRO A 353 -11.95 2.38 9.82
C PRO A 353 -11.57 3.69 9.11
N ARG A 354 -11.95 3.80 7.83
CA ARG A 354 -11.63 4.96 6.99
C ARG A 354 -12.20 6.28 7.52
N ALA A 355 -13.33 6.21 8.20
CA ALA A 355 -13.92 7.31 8.96
C ALA A 355 -13.97 6.93 10.44
N TYR A 356 -13.44 7.78 11.31
CA TYR A 356 -13.45 7.54 12.76
C TYR A 356 -13.50 8.85 13.53
N LEU A 357 -13.98 8.80 14.78
CA LEU A 357 -13.88 9.93 15.71
C LEU A 357 -12.56 9.85 16.46
N ALA A 358 -11.81 10.95 16.48
CA ALA A 358 -10.52 11.03 17.17
C ALA A 358 -10.71 11.00 18.69
N GLU A 359 -9.84 10.27 19.38
CA GLU A 359 -9.81 10.17 20.84
C GLU A 359 -9.07 11.35 21.48
N ARG A 360 -8.15 11.95 20.73
CA ARG A 360 -7.44 13.18 21.10
C ARG A 360 -7.18 13.99 19.85
N VAL A 361 -7.25 15.31 19.97
CA VAL A 361 -6.88 16.22 18.89
C VAL A 361 -5.74 17.11 19.35
N ASP A 362 -4.66 17.09 18.58
CA ASP A 362 -3.49 17.94 18.81
C ASP A 362 -3.44 18.98 17.69
N VAL A 363 -3.52 20.26 18.06
CA VAL A 363 -3.60 21.36 17.08
C VAL A 363 -2.20 21.90 16.80
N VAL A 364 -1.88 22.03 15.52
CA VAL A 364 -0.61 22.59 15.03
C VAL A 364 -0.86 23.71 14.04
N SER A 365 0.13 24.59 13.88
CA SER A 365 0.01 25.76 13.00
C SER A 365 0.48 25.49 11.58
N THR A 366 1.33 24.47 11.38
CA THR A 366 1.93 24.19 10.07
C THR A 366 1.97 22.69 9.71
N PRO A 367 1.99 22.34 8.41
CA PRO A 367 2.18 20.94 8.00
C PRO A 367 3.50 20.32 8.50
N ALA A 368 4.56 21.12 8.65
CA ALA A 368 5.86 20.62 9.10
C ALA A 368 5.82 20.23 10.59
N GLU A 369 5.12 21.00 11.42
CA GLU A 369 4.84 20.62 12.82
C GLU A 369 4.00 19.33 12.89
N ALA A 370 3.01 19.19 12.00
CA ALA A 370 2.22 17.96 11.92
C ALA A 370 3.06 16.73 11.60
N VAL A 371 3.97 16.84 10.62
CA VAL A 371 4.91 15.76 10.26
C VAL A 371 5.82 15.42 11.44
N ALA A 372 6.47 16.42 12.05
CA ALA A 372 7.40 16.20 13.15
C ALA A 372 6.72 15.51 14.35
N GLN A 373 5.47 15.89 14.65
CA GLN A 373 4.70 15.26 15.71
C GLN A 373 4.35 13.80 15.40
N LEU A 374 3.90 13.51 14.18
CA LEU A 374 3.58 12.13 13.75
C LEU A 374 4.83 11.25 13.64
N GLN A 375 6.01 11.81 13.32
CA GLN A 375 7.28 11.07 13.36
C GLN A 375 7.69 10.71 14.79
N ALA A 376 7.40 11.59 15.75
CA ALA A 376 7.71 11.36 17.16
C ALA A 376 6.74 10.36 17.81
N ASP A 377 5.44 10.46 17.50
CA ASP A 377 4.40 9.60 18.06
C ASP A 377 3.22 9.45 17.07
N PRO A 378 3.22 8.41 16.22
CA PRO A 378 2.10 8.10 15.35
C PRO A 378 0.98 7.37 16.12
N ALA A 379 0.60 7.85 17.31
CA ALA A 379 -0.38 7.18 18.16
C ALA A 379 -1.74 6.98 17.48
N LEU A 380 -2.29 5.77 17.59
CA LEU A 380 -3.64 5.48 17.13
C LEU A 380 -4.66 6.33 17.90
N GLY A 381 -5.58 6.97 17.17
CA GLY A 381 -6.67 7.75 17.77
C GLY A 381 -6.33 9.21 18.01
N VAL A 382 -5.08 9.63 17.81
CA VAL A 382 -4.68 11.03 17.83
C VAL A 382 -4.85 11.64 16.43
N ALA A 383 -5.58 12.75 16.34
CA ALA A 383 -5.67 13.55 15.14
C ALA A 383 -4.80 14.80 15.27
N VAL A 384 -3.79 14.93 14.42
CA VAL A 384 -2.96 16.15 14.34
C VAL A 384 -3.60 17.10 13.34
N VAL A 385 -4.18 18.20 13.82
CA VAL A 385 -5.05 19.08 13.04
C VAL A 385 -4.36 20.41 12.80
N GLU A 386 -4.26 20.79 11.53
CA GLU A 386 -3.72 22.09 11.14
C GLU A 386 -4.80 23.16 11.24
N ALA A 387 -4.69 24.04 12.23
CA ALA A 387 -5.60 25.17 12.41
C ALA A 387 -4.94 26.33 13.15
N THR A 388 -5.20 27.56 12.70
CA THR A 388 -4.63 28.78 13.31
C THR A 388 -5.51 29.35 14.42
N ASP A 389 -6.84 29.18 14.34
CA ASP A 389 -7.84 29.69 15.29
C ASP A 389 -8.98 28.68 15.49
N ALA A 390 -8.66 27.41 15.78
CA ALA A 390 -9.69 26.41 16.06
C ALA A 390 -10.18 26.51 17.51
N PRO A 391 -11.50 26.36 17.77
CA PRO A 391 -11.97 26.09 19.12
C PRO A 391 -11.34 24.79 19.64
N PRO A 392 -11.23 24.60 20.98
CA PRO A 392 -10.79 23.32 21.51
C PRO A 392 -11.68 22.21 20.97
N PHE A 393 -11.07 21.26 20.28
CA PHE A 393 -11.78 20.07 19.83
C PHE A 393 -11.98 19.18 21.05
N HIS A 394 -13.22 19.05 21.48
CA HIS A 394 -13.59 18.09 22.51
C HIS A 394 -13.56 16.69 21.87
N THR A 395 -13.25 15.68 22.67
CA THR A 395 -13.16 14.30 22.22
C THR A 395 -13.86 13.39 23.23
N SER A 396 -14.85 12.64 22.75
CA SER A 396 -15.45 11.52 23.47
C SER A 396 -15.44 10.29 22.58
N ALA A 397 -15.62 9.13 23.21
CA ALA A 397 -15.82 7.89 22.49
C ALA A 397 -17.15 7.96 21.71
N GLY A 398 -17.12 7.50 20.47
CA GLY A 398 -18.29 7.44 19.61
C GLY A 398 -18.03 6.58 18.38
N ASN A 399 -18.96 6.59 17.44
CA ASN A 399 -18.80 5.88 16.18
C ASN A 399 -18.94 6.82 14.97
N ALA A 400 -18.29 6.43 13.89
CA ALA A 400 -18.45 7.04 12.58
C ALA A 400 -18.58 5.90 11.56
N GLU A 401 -19.55 6.02 10.67
CA GLU A 401 -19.84 5.02 9.65
C GLU A 401 -20.00 5.71 8.30
N ILE A 402 -19.32 5.22 7.27
CA ILE A 402 -19.54 5.67 5.90
C ILE A 402 -20.83 5.04 5.39
N VAL A 403 -21.85 5.86 5.16
CA VAL A 403 -23.18 5.42 4.68
C VAL A 403 -23.19 5.30 3.15
N SER A 404 -22.42 6.14 2.47
CA SER A 404 -22.30 6.12 1.01
C SER A 404 -20.95 6.68 0.61
N TYR A 405 -20.25 6.00 -0.29
CA TYR A 405 -18.97 6.45 -0.82
C TYR A 405 -19.01 6.59 -2.34
N ALA A 406 -18.85 7.82 -2.84
CA ALA A 406 -18.71 8.12 -4.26
C ALA A 406 -17.54 9.10 -4.48
N PRO A 407 -16.93 9.13 -5.68
CA PRO A 407 -15.77 9.98 -5.95
C PRO A 407 -15.99 11.47 -5.65
N GLU A 408 -17.20 11.98 -5.90
CA GLU A 408 -17.56 13.38 -5.68
C GLU A 408 -18.38 13.61 -4.40
N ARG A 409 -18.77 12.55 -3.70
CA ARG A 409 -19.65 12.66 -2.53
C ARG A 409 -19.43 11.52 -1.54
N VAL A 410 -19.12 11.87 -0.29
CA VAL A 410 -18.99 10.91 0.82
C VAL A 410 -19.96 11.32 1.92
N VAL A 411 -20.77 10.37 2.38
CA VAL A 411 -21.73 10.58 3.48
C VAL A 411 -21.28 9.74 4.67
N VAL A 412 -21.07 10.40 5.80
CA VAL A 412 -20.65 9.78 7.07
C VAL A 412 -21.72 10.06 8.11
N ARG A 413 -22.17 9.04 8.82
CA ARG A 413 -23.00 9.20 10.01
C ARG A 413 -22.14 9.05 11.24
N THR A 414 -22.31 9.94 12.20
CA THR A 414 -21.61 9.89 13.48
C THR A 414 -22.58 9.83 14.63
N ARG A 415 -22.16 9.21 15.74
CA ARG A 415 -22.82 9.27 17.04
C ARG A 415 -21.78 9.47 18.14
N ALA A 416 -21.91 10.53 18.91
CA ALA A 416 -21.06 10.83 20.06
C ALA A 416 -21.88 11.43 21.21
N GLU A 417 -21.46 11.20 22.46
CA GLU A 417 -22.13 11.77 23.65
C GLU A 417 -21.73 13.23 23.89
N ASP A 418 -20.46 13.55 23.63
CA ASP A 418 -19.94 14.91 23.64
C ASP A 418 -19.51 15.34 22.23
N ASP A 419 -19.17 16.62 22.09
CA ASP A 419 -18.47 17.16 20.93
C ASP A 419 -17.26 16.28 20.57
N ALA A 420 -17.07 16.03 19.27
CA ALA A 420 -16.10 15.10 18.74
C ALA A 420 -15.40 15.67 17.49
N PHE A 421 -14.35 14.99 17.03
CA PHE A 421 -13.66 15.33 15.79
C PHE A 421 -13.64 14.14 14.84
N LEU A 422 -14.34 14.28 13.72
CA LEU A 422 -14.37 13.26 12.66
C LEU A 422 -13.10 13.38 11.82
N VAL A 423 -12.39 12.26 11.65
CA VAL A 423 -11.32 12.09 10.68
C VAL A 423 -11.83 11.20 9.55
N LEU A 424 -11.64 11.65 8.31
CA LEU A 424 -11.83 10.86 7.11
C LEU A 424 -10.48 10.71 6.41
N SER A 425 -9.97 9.48 6.31
CA SER A 425 -8.69 9.15 5.66
C SER A 425 -8.70 9.34 4.13
N ASP A 426 -9.40 10.34 3.60
CA ASP A 426 -9.35 10.80 2.21
C ASP A 426 -8.50 12.06 2.09
N ALA A 427 -7.76 12.19 0.99
CA ALA A 427 -6.84 13.31 0.79
C ALA A 427 -7.54 14.68 0.86
N TYR A 428 -7.04 15.58 1.68
CA TYR A 428 -7.42 16.98 1.72
C TYR A 428 -7.02 17.68 0.42
N TYR A 429 -8.01 18.25 -0.28
CA TYR A 429 -7.79 18.95 -1.54
C TYR A 429 -8.75 20.13 -1.70
N PRO A 430 -8.30 21.28 -2.23
CA PRO A 430 -9.18 22.41 -2.50
C PRO A 430 -10.35 22.04 -3.44
N GLY A 431 -11.57 22.42 -3.05
CA GLY A 431 -12.79 22.13 -3.82
C GLY A 431 -13.76 21.17 -3.11
N TRP A 432 -13.30 20.49 -2.06
CA TRP A 432 -14.18 19.79 -1.14
C TRP A 432 -14.87 20.76 -0.18
N ARG A 433 -16.15 20.49 0.10
CA ARG A 433 -16.98 21.17 1.10
C ARG A 433 -17.61 20.14 2.00
N ALA A 434 -17.82 20.48 3.27
CA ALA A 434 -18.51 19.64 4.23
C ALA A 434 -19.75 20.36 4.76
N THR A 435 -20.80 19.60 5.03
CA THR A 435 -21.95 20.05 5.80
C THR A 435 -22.23 19.09 6.95
N ILE A 436 -22.78 19.60 8.05
CA ILE A 436 -23.35 18.83 9.16
C ILE A 436 -24.85 19.10 9.17
N ASP A 437 -25.65 18.08 8.94
CA ASP A 437 -27.13 18.18 8.84
C ASP A 437 -27.59 19.29 7.88
N GLY A 438 -26.81 19.51 6.81
CA GLY A 438 -27.07 20.51 5.78
C GLY A 438 -26.50 21.92 6.04
N ALA A 439 -25.91 22.18 7.20
CA ALA A 439 -25.22 23.43 7.50
C ALA A 439 -23.72 23.36 7.14
N ASP A 440 -23.18 24.37 6.48
CA ASP A 440 -21.76 24.42 6.09
C ASP A 440 -20.83 24.36 7.31
N THR A 441 -19.77 23.54 7.21
CA THR A 441 -18.73 23.41 8.23
C THR A 441 -17.33 23.43 7.59
N PRO A 442 -16.31 24.03 8.23
CA PRO A 442 -14.95 23.99 7.71
C PRO A 442 -14.37 22.57 7.71
N ILE A 443 -13.63 22.25 6.64
CA ILE A 443 -12.77 21.06 6.59
C ILE A 443 -11.37 21.48 7.00
N HIS A 444 -10.80 20.77 7.97
CA HIS A 444 -9.44 20.96 8.43
C HIS A 444 -8.50 19.92 7.81
N PRO A 445 -7.28 20.29 7.38
CA PRO A 445 -6.23 19.32 7.12
C PRO A 445 -5.91 18.57 8.41
N THR A 446 -5.89 17.24 8.34
CA THR A 446 -5.69 16.36 9.49
C THR A 446 -4.69 15.28 9.14
N ASN A 447 -3.78 14.98 10.07
CA ASN A 447 -2.70 14.02 9.87
C ASN A 447 -1.94 14.28 8.56
N VAL A 448 -1.63 15.57 8.31
CA VAL A 448 -0.95 16.14 7.13
C VAL A 448 -1.76 16.08 5.83
N LEU A 449 -2.31 14.91 5.52
CA LEU A 449 -2.85 14.57 4.21
C LEU A 449 -4.37 14.46 4.18
N PHE A 450 -5.03 14.20 5.31
CA PHE A 450 -6.44 13.79 5.36
C PHE A 450 -7.39 14.93 5.75
N ARG A 451 -8.69 14.65 5.74
CA ARG A 451 -9.74 15.62 6.06
C ARG A 451 -10.25 15.39 7.47
N GLY A 452 -10.51 16.47 8.20
CA GLY A 452 -11.20 16.42 9.48
C GLY A 452 -12.28 17.48 9.63
N VAL A 453 -13.28 17.21 10.45
CA VAL A 453 -14.42 18.09 10.73
C VAL A 453 -14.75 18.01 12.22
N ALA A 454 -14.95 19.16 12.86
CA ALA A 454 -15.50 19.21 14.22
C ALA A 454 -17.01 18.89 14.18
N VAL A 455 -17.44 17.96 15.01
CA VAL A 455 -18.82 17.45 15.05
C VAL A 455 -19.40 17.69 16.44
N PRO A 456 -20.58 18.32 16.56
CA PRO A 456 -21.22 18.51 17.85
C PRO A 456 -21.69 17.17 18.47
N ALA A 457 -21.97 17.19 19.77
CA ALA A 457 -22.58 16.08 20.48
C ALA A 457 -23.92 15.64 19.86
N GLY A 458 -24.12 14.33 19.72
CA GLY A 458 -25.35 13.73 19.21
C GLY A 458 -25.14 12.85 17.98
N GLU A 459 -26.24 12.63 17.25
CA GLU A 459 -26.24 11.94 15.96
C GLU A 459 -26.28 12.96 14.84
N HIS A 460 -25.33 12.86 13.91
CA HIS A 460 -25.17 13.82 12.82
C HIS A 460 -24.87 13.12 11.50
N GLU A 461 -25.36 13.71 10.41
CA GLU A 461 -24.97 13.37 9.05
C GLU A 461 -23.97 14.40 8.53
N ILE A 462 -22.74 13.93 8.25
CA ILE A 462 -21.68 14.72 7.65
C ILE A 462 -21.57 14.36 6.17
N VAL A 463 -21.71 15.37 5.32
CA VAL A 463 -21.67 15.20 3.88
C VAL A 463 -20.48 15.96 3.30
N PHE A 464 -19.53 15.23 2.75
CA PHE A 464 -18.45 15.79 1.94
C PHE A 464 -18.89 15.81 0.47
N THR A 465 -18.79 16.96 -0.18
CA THR A 465 -19.09 17.11 -1.62
C THR A 465 -17.95 17.81 -2.33
N PHE A 466 -17.51 17.26 -3.46
CA PHE A 466 -16.52 17.89 -4.33
C PHE A 466 -17.21 18.81 -5.35
N ASP A 467 -17.05 20.12 -5.17
CA ASP A 467 -17.65 21.16 -6.03
C ASP A 467 -16.63 22.27 -6.30
N PRO A 468 -15.60 21.98 -7.12
CA PRO A 468 -14.54 22.95 -7.40
C PRO A 468 -15.03 24.07 -8.33
N LEU A 469 -14.64 25.31 -8.02
CA LEU A 469 -14.94 26.49 -8.85
C LEU A 469 -14.36 26.36 -10.27
N THR A 470 -13.25 25.65 -10.43
CA THR A 470 -12.58 25.42 -11.73
C THR A 470 -13.45 24.64 -12.70
N TRP A 471 -14.23 23.67 -12.23
CA TRP A 471 -15.17 22.92 -13.07
C TRP A 471 -16.26 23.84 -13.64
N ARG A 472 -16.89 24.65 -12.79
CA ARG A 472 -17.92 25.62 -13.19
C ARG A 472 -17.37 26.62 -14.21
N ASN A 473 -16.16 27.14 -13.97
CA ASN A 473 -15.49 28.06 -14.90
C ASN A 473 -15.18 27.37 -16.23
N GLY A 474 -14.73 26.11 -16.20
CA GLY A 474 -14.44 25.32 -17.39
C GLY A 474 -15.67 25.13 -18.29
N VAL A 475 -16.83 24.83 -17.69
CA VAL A 475 -18.11 24.73 -18.42
C VAL A 475 -18.48 26.05 -19.09
N VAL A 476 -18.37 27.18 -18.37
CA VAL A 476 -18.68 28.52 -18.90
C VAL A 476 -17.75 28.89 -20.06
N ILE A 477 -16.43 28.69 -19.89
CA ILE A 477 -15.43 29.00 -20.92
C ILE A 477 -15.64 28.12 -22.16
N SER A 478 -15.87 26.81 -21.97
CA SER A 478 -16.11 25.87 -23.07
C SER A 478 -17.39 26.21 -23.83
N GLY A 479 -18.47 26.55 -23.11
CA GLY A 479 -19.72 27.00 -23.71
C GLY A 479 -19.56 28.29 -24.51
N ALA A 480 -18.85 29.28 -23.97
CA ALA A 480 -18.55 30.53 -24.68
C ALA A 480 -17.70 30.28 -25.93
N GLY A 481 -16.69 29.41 -25.84
CA GLY A 481 -15.85 29.00 -26.97
C GLY A 481 -16.66 28.31 -28.07
N LEU A 482 -17.57 27.41 -27.70
CA LEU A 482 -18.46 26.73 -28.65
C LEU A 482 -19.39 27.71 -29.37
N VAL A 483 -19.99 28.65 -28.63
CA VAL A 483 -20.85 29.71 -29.22
C VAL A 483 -20.06 30.58 -30.19
N LEU A 484 -18.85 30.99 -29.82
CA LEU A 484 -17.96 31.76 -30.68
C LEU A 484 -17.61 30.98 -31.96
N TRP A 485 -17.27 29.70 -31.83
CA TRP A 485 -16.90 28.84 -32.95
C TRP A 485 -18.06 28.64 -33.94
N ILE A 486 -19.27 28.38 -33.43
CA ILE A 486 -20.49 28.31 -34.23
C ILE A 486 -20.75 29.66 -34.92
N GLY A 487 -20.59 30.78 -34.19
CA GLY A 487 -20.73 32.13 -34.73
C GLY A 487 -19.79 32.41 -35.90
N ILE A 488 -18.52 32.00 -35.81
CA ILE A 488 -17.52 32.13 -36.88
C ILE A 488 -17.94 31.30 -38.11
N ILE A 489 -18.41 30.06 -37.91
CA ILE A 489 -18.88 29.21 -39.01
C ILE A 489 -20.08 29.84 -39.72
N ILE A 490 -21.06 30.32 -38.95
CA ILE A 490 -22.25 30.99 -39.50
C ILE A 490 -21.83 32.23 -40.29
N ALA A 491 -20.97 33.09 -39.72
CA ALA A 491 -20.46 34.27 -40.41
C ALA A 491 -19.73 33.92 -41.72
N ALA A 492 -18.86 32.90 -41.70
CA ALA A 492 -18.14 32.45 -42.89
C ALA A 492 -19.08 31.90 -43.98
N VAL A 493 -20.16 31.20 -43.61
CA VAL A 493 -21.19 30.73 -44.54
C VAL A 493 -21.99 31.90 -45.11
N LEU A 494 -22.37 32.88 -44.29
CA LEU A 494 -23.14 34.06 -44.72
C LEU A 494 -22.33 34.95 -45.67
N VAL A 495 -21.04 35.19 -45.40
CA VAL A 495 -20.14 35.92 -46.31
C VAL A 495 -20.03 35.18 -47.65
N ARG A 496 -19.84 33.86 -47.64
CA ARG A 496 -19.81 33.05 -48.88
C ARG A 496 -21.11 33.07 -49.67
N ARG A 497 -22.27 33.23 -49.01
CA ARG A 497 -23.56 33.38 -49.71
C ARG A 497 -23.69 34.76 -50.36
N ARG A 498 -23.07 35.79 -49.78
CA ARG A 498 -23.09 37.17 -50.28
C ARG A 498 -22.18 37.36 -51.50
N ASP A 499 -21.07 36.63 -51.58
CA ASP A 499 -20.12 36.68 -52.71
C ASP A 499 -20.52 35.82 -53.93
N ARG A 500 -21.69 35.17 -53.90
CA ARG A 500 -22.27 34.52 -55.08
C ARG A 500 -23.13 35.52 -55.86
N THR A 501 -22.51 36.36 -56.68
CA THR A 501 -23.23 37.09 -57.74
C THR A 501 -23.86 36.09 -58.72
N PRO A 502 -25.09 36.32 -59.22
CA PRO A 502 -25.68 35.46 -60.23
C PRO A 502 -24.87 35.62 -61.53
N ILE A 503 -24.44 34.51 -62.12
CA ILE A 503 -23.94 34.51 -63.50
C ILE A 503 -25.13 34.91 -64.38
N GLU A 504 -25.07 36.10 -64.98
CA GLU A 504 -26.04 36.57 -65.97
C GLU A 504 -26.17 35.53 -67.08
N ARG A 505 -27.40 35.11 -67.38
CA ARG A 505 -27.72 34.38 -68.61
C ARG A 505 -27.36 35.28 -69.78
N ILE A 506 -26.31 34.93 -70.50
CA ILE A 506 -26.03 35.49 -71.82
C ILE A 506 -27.17 35.02 -72.74
N GLN A 507 -28.10 35.93 -73.08
CA GLN A 507 -28.90 35.81 -74.29
C GLN A 507 -28.00 36.17 -75.46
N VAL A 508 -27.90 35.26 -76.44
CA VAL A 508 -27.44 35.59 -77.79
C VAL A 508 -28.59 35.24 -78.71
N ASP A 509 -28.99 36.24 -79.50
CA ASP A 509 -30.02 36.21 -80.55
C ASP A 509 -29.76 35.17 -81.65
#